data_AF-A0A2G7T8H5-F1
#
_entry.id   AF-A0A2G7T8H5-F1
#
_cell.length_a   1.000
_cell.length_b   1.000
_cell.length_c   1.000
_cell.angle_alpha   90.00
_cell.angle_beta   90.00
_cell.angle_gamma   90.00
#
_symmetry.space_group_name_H-M   'P 1'
#
loop_
_entity.id
_entity.type
_entity.pdbx_description
1 polymer ?
#
loop_
_entity_poly.entity_id
_entity_poly.type
_entity_poly.pdbx_seq_one_letter_code
_entity_poly.pdbx_strand_id
1 'polypeptide(L)'
;MKLDRELQLDLLRRLEERYPATVDVQQWEKDAPGSAGNLAYLHEHGLCEASFRQTISVRAPLPFQAKITAKGLDFLADDGGLSAILGVVTIKLHDETIKDLIENKIFQSDLPEPEKKRYLAQLRELPAETTKHLVLKLVDLGLDKAPTAIETIGTFLKNL
;
A
#
# COMPACT_ATOMS: atom_id res chain seq x y z
N MET A 1 20.14 -11.68 18.30
CA MET A 1 19.80 -10.30 17.93
C MET A 1 18.41 -9.99 18.47
N LYS A 2 18.22 -8.84 19.11
CA LYS A 2 16.91 -8.36 19.56
C LYS A 2 16.52 -7.18 18.67
N LEU A 3 15.36 -7.27 18.02
CA LEU A 3 14.79 -6.11 17.32
C LEU A 3 14.21 -5.17 18.36
N ASP A 4 14.58 -3.90 18.26
CA ASP A 4 14.19 -2.88 19.23
C ASP A 4 13.61 -1.68 18.46
N ARG A 5 12.31 -1.43 18.65
CA ARG A 5 11.59 -0.41 17.89
C ARG A 5 11.98 1.00 18.30
N GLU A 6 12.29 1.23 19.58
CA GLU A 6 12.75 2.53 20.05
C GLU A 6 14.13 2.84 19.48
N LEU A 7 15.04 1.86 19.49
CA LEU A 7 16.35 2.00 18.88
C LEU A 7 16.26 2.22 17.37
N GLN A 8 15.41 1.47 16.66
CA GLN A 8 15.20 1.66 15.22
C GLN A 8 14.75 3.09 14.87
N LEU A 9 13.81 3.63 15.66
CA LEU A 9 13.33 5.00 15.48
C LEU A 9 14.44 6.02 15.74
N ASP A 10 15.22 5.82 16.81
CA ASP A 10 16.37 6.67 17.14
C ASP A 10 17.42 6.65 16.01
N LEU A 11 17.77 5.48 15.49
CA LEU A 11 18.72 5.33 14.38
C LEU A 11 18.23 6.04 13.11
N LEU A 12 16.94 5.92 12.76
CA LEU A 12 16.37 6.62 11.61
C LEU A 12 16.42 8.13 11.80
N ARG A 13 16.09 8.66 12.98
CA ARG A 13 16.19 10.10 13.29
C ARG A 13 17.62 10.62 13.18
N ARG A 14 18.61 9.87 13.69
CA ARG A 14 20.04 10.23 13.53
C ARG A 14 20.46 10.31 12.06
N LEU A 15 19.90 9.45 11.20
CA LEU A 15 20.15 9.49 9.76
C LEU A 15 19.39 10.63 9.07
N GLU A 16 18.16 10.91 9.50
CA GLU A 16 17.33 12.03 9.03
C GLU A 16 18.02 13.38 9.24
N GLU A 17 18.60 13.63 10.42
CA GLU A 17 19.35 14.86 10.74
C GLU A 17 20.51 15.15 9.78
N ARG A 18 20.96 14.14 9.05
CA ARG A 18 22.11 14.22 8.13
C ARG A 18 21.68 14.06 6.67
N TYR A 19 20.41 13.84 6.37
CA TYR A 19 19.93 13.68 5.00
C TYR A 19 20.23 14.94 4.17
N PRO A 20 20.69 14.82 2.90
CA PRO A 20 20.84 13.59 2.10
C PRO A 20 22.23 12.94 2.18
N ALA A 21 23.07 13.32 3.14
CA ALA A 21 24.42 12.79 3.28
C ALA A 21 24.44 11.35 3.83
N THR A 22 25.49 10.62 3.48
CA THR A 22 25.80 9.32 4.09
C THR A 22 26.55 9.55 5.39
N VAL A 23 26.21 8.79 6.43
CA VAL A 23 26.77 8.89 7.77
C VAL A 23 27.72 7.73 8.03
N ASP A 24 28.86 7.99 8.68
CA ASP A 24 29.72 6.93 9.23
C ASP A 24 29.09 6.36 10.50
N VAL A 25 28.86 5.05 10.52
CA VAL A 25 28.15 4.35 11.61
C VAL A 25 29.04 3.33 12.34
N GLN A 26 30.35 3.34 12.10
CA GLN A 26 31.27 2.32 12.64
C GLN A 26 31.34 2.31 14.17
N GLN A 27 31.08 3.47 14.81
CA GLN A 27 31.09 3.60 16.27
C GLN A 27 29.71 3.41 16.91
N TRP A 28 28.64 3.32 16.10
CA TRP A 28 27.28 3.31 16.64
C TRP A 28 27.01 2.09 17.51
N GLU A 29 27.65 0.95 17.28
CA GLU A 29 27.48 -0.23 18.14
C GLU A 29 28.02 0.00 19.56
N LYS A 30 28.96 0.94 19.74
CA LYS A 30 29.45 1.33 21.07
C LYS A 30 28.52 2.33 21.74
N ASP A 31 28.04 3.30 20.98
CA ASP A 31 27.20 4.40 21.50
C ASP A 31 25.73 3.96 21.70
N ALA A 32 25.28 3.00 20.88
CA ALA A 32 23.95 2.45 20.83
C ALA A 32 24.03 0.93 20.56
N PRO A 33 24.28 0.11 21.61
CA PRO A 33 24.38 -1.34 21.47
C PRO A 33 23.17 -1.97 20.77
N GLY A 34 23.42 -2.83 19.79
CA GLY A 34 22.38 -3.42 18.94
C GLY A 34 22.09 -2.66 17.65
N SER A 35 22.75 -1.52 17.41
CA SER A 35 22.63 -0.74 16.18
C SER A 35 22.95 -1.54 14.93
N ALA A 36 23.95 -2.44 14.96
CA ALA A 36 24.39 -3.19 13.79
C ALA A 36 23.28 -4.11 13.25
N GLY A 37 22.60 -4.82 14.15
CA GLY A 37 21.48 -5.70 13.77
C GLY A 37 20.23 -4.91 13.35
N ASN A 38 19.95 -3.79 14.01
CA ASN A 38 18.79 -2.97 13.67
C ASN A 38 19.01 -2.20 12.34
N LEU A 39 20.23 -1.73 12.04
CA LEU A 39 20.56 -1.15 10.74
C LEU A 39 20.45 -2.17 9.60
N ALA A 40 20.87 -3.42 9.82
CA ALA A 40 20.65 -4.50 8.85
C ALA A 40 19.15 -4.71 8.58
N TYR A 41 18.34 -4.78 9.63
CA TYR A 41 16.89 -4.95 9.49
C TYR A 41 16.22 -3.75 8.79
N LEU A 42 16.57 -2.52 9.18
CA LEU A 42 16.08 -1.30 8.52
C LEU A 42 16.49 -1.24 7.04
N HIS A 43 17.68 -1.74 6.72
CA HIS A 43 18.17 -1.85 5.36
C HIS A 43 17.37 -2.86 4.52
N GLU A 44 17.09 -4.04 5.06
CA GLU A 44 16.26 -5.06 4.40
C GLU A 44 14.84 -4.56 4.11
N HIS A 45 14.31 -3.68 4.97
CA HIS A 45 13.00 -3.05 4.75
C HIS A 45 13.05 -1.80 3.86
N GLY A 46 14.24 -1.39 3.42
CA GLY A 46 14.46 -0.22 2.57
C GLY A 46 14.21 1.11 3.29
N LEU A 47 14.22 1.14 4.63
CA LEU A 47 14.09 2.37 5.41
C LEU A 47 15.43 3.13 5.48
N CYS A 48 16.55 2.42 5.33
CA CYS A 48 17.86 3.01 5.11
C CYS A 48 18.68 2.20 4.10
N GLU A 49 19.71 2.80 3.54
CA GLU A 49 20.77 2.12 2.80
C GLU A 49 21.99 2.03 3.69
N ALA A 50 22.36 0.82 4.11
CA ALA A 50 23.54 0.57 4.93
C ALA A 50 24.55 -0.29 4.16
N SER A 51 25.83 0.08 4.24
CA SER A 51 26.93 -0.68 3.66
C SER A 51 27.64 -1.48 4.75
N PHE A 52 27.86 -2.77 4.48
CA PHE A 52 28.41 -3.71 5.44
C PHE A 52 29.79 -4.21 5.00
N ARG A 53 30.69 -4.41 5.96
CA ARG A 53 32.01 -5.00 5.73
C ARG A 53 32.21 -6.23 6.61
N GLN A 54 32.60 -7.34 5.99
CA GLN A 54 33.04 -8.52 6.70
C GLN A 54 34.46 -8.29 7.23
N THR A 55 34.69 -8.60 8.50
CA THR A 55 36.02 -8.59 9.10
C THR A 55 36.37 -9.99 9.58
N ILE A 56 37.66 -10.33 9.59
CA ILE A 56 38.15 -11.68 9.93
C ILE A 56 37.81 -12.02 11.40
N SER A 57 37.73 -11.02 12.26
CA SER A 57 37.52 -11.17 13.70
C SER A 57 36.06 -11.15 14.16
N VAL A 58 35.10 -10.89 13.26
CA VAL A 58 33.69 -10.73 13.63
C VAL A 58 32.82 -11.70 12.84
N ARG A 59 31.93 -12.41 13.55
CA ARG A 59 31.08 -13.46 12.97
C ARG A 59 30.04 -12.94 11.95
N ALA A 60 29.69 -11.66 12.00
CA ALA A 60 28.73 -11.03 11.11
C ALA A 60 29.32 -9.75 10.48
N PRO A 61 28.91 -9.38 9.26
CA PRO A 61 29.26 -8.09 8.66
C PRO A 61 28.83 -6.93 9.55
N LEU A 62 29.70 -5.94 9.71
CA LEU A 62 29.40 -4.72 10.47
C LEU A 62 29.07 -3.57 9.52
N PRO A 63 28.06 -2.74 9.83
CA PRO A 63 27.80 -1.55 9.04
C PRO A 63 28.92 -0.53 9.22
N PHE A 64 29.31 0.15 8.15
CA PHE A 64 30.29 1.25 8.21
C PHE A 64 29.74 2.57 7.70
N GLN A 65 28.74 2.53 6.83
CA GLN A 65 28.05 3.70 6.33
C GLN A 65 26.55 3.44 6.26
N ALA A 66 25.74 4.45 6.54
CA ALA A 66 24.29 4.38 6.36
C ALA A 66 23.70 5.72 5.92
N LYS A 67 22.58 5.66 5.20
CA LYS A 67 21.80 6.82 4.75
C LYS A 67 20.32 6.50 4.82
N ILE A 68 19.48 7.40 5.32
CA ILE A 68 18.02 7.21 5.31
C ILE A 68 17.47 7.33 3.87
N THR A 69 16.50 6.48 3.52
CA THR A 69 15.86 6.51 2.20
C THR A 69 14.62 7.43 2.23
N ALA A 70 14.05 7.71 1.05
CA ALA A 70 12.74 8.37 0.99
C ALA A 70 11.65 7.59 1.75
N LYS A 71 11.68 6.24 1.68
CA LYS A 71 10.78 5.38 2.44
C LYS A 71 11.02 5.48 3.95
N GLY A 72 12.27 5.63 4.38
CA GLY A 72 12.61 5.89 5.77
C GLY A 72 12.10 7.23 6.28
N LEU A 73 12.21 8.28 5.46
CA LEU A 73 11.66 9.61 5.78
C LEU A 73 10.13 9.57 5.82
N ASP A 74 9.49 8.93 4.85
CA ASP A 74 8.03 8.74 4.83
C ASP A 74 7.54 7.92 6.04
N PHE A 75 8.33 6.97 6.52
CA PHE A 75 8.04 6.21 7.73
C PHE A 75 8.12 7.07 9.01
N LEU A 76 8.99 8.08 9.04
CA LEU A 76 9.09 9.02 10.15
C LEU A 76 8.00 10.11 10.12
N ALA A 77 7.37 10.32 8.97
CA ALA A 77 6.33 11.32 8.81
C ALA A 77 5.00 10.84 9.42
N ASP A 78 4.42 11.65 10.32
CA ASP A 78 3.14 11.36 10.98
C ASP A 78 1.92 11.36 10.03
N ASP A 79 2.14 11.63 8.74
CA ASP A 79 1.12 11.69 7.69
C ASP A 79 1.21 10.53 6.66
N GLY A 80 2.12 9.58 6.86
CA GLY A 80 2.35 8.47 5.92
C GLY A 80 3.22 8.84 4.70
N GLY A 81 3.72 10.09 4.65
CA GLY A 81 4.70 10.57 3.70
C GLY A 81 4.25 10.61 2.24
N LEU A 82 5.20 10.89 1.36
CA LEU A 82 4.95 11.05 -0.07
C LEU A 82 4.50 9.74 -0.73
N SER A 83 4.88 8.59 -0.17
CA SER A 83 4.41 7.26 -0.60
C SER A 83 2.89 7.11 -0.50
N ALA A 84 2.23 7.73 0.50
CA ALA A 84 0.76 7.71 0.60
C ALA A 84 0.09 8.51 -0.54
N ILE A 85 0.73 9.59 -0.96
CA ILE A 85 0.22 10.47 -2.03
C ILE A 85 0.49 9.87 -3.42
N LEU A 86 1.67 9.27 -3.62
CA LEU A 86 2.08 8.68 -4.90
C LEU A 86 1.59 7.24 -5.10
N GLY A 87 1.19 6.55 -4.03
CA GLY A 87 0.69 5.17 -4.06
C GLY A 87 -0.75 5.01 -4.56
N VAL A 88 -1.38 6.07 -5.10
CA VAL A 88 -2.75 6.00 -5.63
C VAL A 88 -2.80 5.07 -6.85
N VAL A 89 -3.37 3.87 -6.65
CA VAL A 89 -3.67 2.95 -7.75
C VAL A 89 -4.97 3.41 -8.42
N THR A 90 -4.85 3.96 -9.63
CA THR A 90 -6.03 4.29 -10.43
C THR A 90 -6.60 3.02 -11.06
N ILE A 91 -7.69 2.50 -10.51
CA ILE A 91 -8.45 1.41 -11.14
C ILE A 91 -9.30 2.00 -12.27
N LYS A 92 -9.01 1.60 -13.50
CA LYS A 92 -9.81 1.95 -14.69
C LYS A 92 -10.72 0.78 -15.02
N LEU A 93 -12.02 1.00 -14.97
CA LEU A 93 -13.02 0.04 -15.44
C LEU A 93 -13.39 0.40 -16.88
N HIS A 94 -13.30 -0.57 -17.78
CA HIS A 94 -13.74 -0.40 -19.16
C HIS A 94 -15.28 -0.50 -19.24
N ASP A 95 -15.90 0.37 -20.03
CA ASP A 95 -17.36 0.43 -20.19
C ASP A 95 -17.97 -0.90 -20.65
N GLU A 96 -17.26 -1.63 -21.52
CA GLU A 96 -17.69 -2.96 -21.99
C GLU A 96 -17.73 -3.96 -20.83
N THR A 97 -16.68 -4.02 -20.01
CA THR A 97 -16.64 -4.91 -18.84
C THR A 97 -17.79 -4.62 -17.87
N ILE A 98 -18.11 -3.34 -17.69
CA ILE A 98 -19.24 -2.91 -16.88
C ILE A 98 -20.56 -3.38 -17.48
N LYS A 99 -20.77 -3.17 -18.78
CA LYS A 99 -21.98 -3.60 -19.48
C LYS A 99 -22.14 -5.11 -19.38
N ASP A 100 -21.07 -5.88 -19.57
CA ASP A 100 -21.09 -7.35 -19.43
C ASP A 100 -21.51 -7.81 -18.03
N LEU A 101 -21.04 -7.14 -16.97
CA LEU A 101 -21.46 -7.45 -15.60
C LEU A 101 -22.96 -7.21 -15.38
N ILE A 102 -23.49 -6.11 -15.93
CA ILE A 102 -24.92 -5.78 -15.83
C ILE A 102 -25.75 -6.73 -16.71
N GLU A 103 -25.30 -7.06 -17.93
CA GLU A 103 -25.93 -8.03 -18.82
C GLU A 103 -26.09 -9.38 -18.12
N ASN A 104 -25.01 -9.89 -17.52
CA ASN A 104 -25.03 -11.14 -16.77
C ASN A 104 -26.06 -11.11 -15.63
N LYS A 105 -26.19 -9.98 -14.92
CA LYS A 105 -27.19 -9.85 -13.85
C LYS A 105 -28.63 -9.81 -14.38
N ILE A 106 -28.86 -9.18 -15.54
CA ILE A 106 -30.17 -9.18 -16.21
C ILE A 106 -30.54 -10.59 -16.65
N PHE A 107 -29.61 -11.34 -17.24
CA PHE A 107 -29.85 -12.74 -17.65
C PHE A 107 -30.26 -13.63 -16.48
N GLN A 108 -29.59 -13.47 -15.33
CA GLN A 108 -29.85 -14.22 -14.10
C GLN A 108 -31.12 -13.79 -13.35
N SER A 109 -31.80 -12.71 -13.77
CA SER A 109 -33.01 -12.24 -13.11
C SER A 109 -34.25 -13.08 -13.47
N ASP A 110 -35.28 -13.01 -12.63
CA ASP A 110 -36.59 -13.67 -12.88
C ASP A 110 -37.51 -12.85 -13.81
N LEU A 111 -36.95 -11.87 -14.53
CA LEU A 111 -37.72 -11.05 -15.48
C LEU A 111 -38.25 -11.90 -16.63
N PRO A 112 -39.43 -11.59 -17.18
CA PRO A 112 -39.92 -12.22 -18.41
C PRO A 112 -38.94 -12.00 -19.58
N GLU A 113 -38.80 -13.01 -20.44
CA GLU A 113 -37.97 -12.95 -21.67
C GLU A 113 -38.14 -11.67 -22.52
N PRO A 114 -39.36 -11.14 -22.78
CA PRO A 114 -39.50 -9.89 -23.53
C PRO A 114 -38.89 -8.68 -22.80
N GLU A 115 -38.94 -8.64 -21.47
CA GLU A 115 -38.36 -7.55 -20.68
C GLU A 115 -36.82 -7.66 -20.63
N LYS A 116 -36.28 -8.87 -20.49
CA LYS A 116 -34.84 -9.11 -20.57
C LYS A 116 -34.27 -8.60 -21.89
N LYS A 117 -34.88 -8.96 -23.01
CA LYS A 117 -34.43 -8.50 -24.35
C LYS A 117 -34.47 -6.98 -24.48
N ARG A 118 -35.52 -6.33 -23.94
CA ARG A 118 -35.64 -4.87 -23.93
C ARG A 118 -34.51 -4.21 -23.13
N TYR A 119 -34.21 -4.71 -21.94
CA TYR A 119 -33.17 -4.13 -21.08
C TYR A 119 -31.76 -4.34 -21.65
N LEU A 120 -31.48 -5.50 -22.25
CA LEU A 120 -30.20 -5.74 -22.92
C LEU A 120 -30.00 -4.79 -24.11
N ALA A 121 -31.03 -4.56 -24.92
CA ALA A 121 -30.95 -3.61 -26.03
C ALA A 121 -30.65 -2.19 -25.54
N GLN A 122 -31.37 -1.71 -24.52
CA GLN A 122 -31.15 -0.38 -23.95
C GLN A 122 -29.75 -0.23 -23.35
N LEU A 123 -29.25 -1.25 -22.63
CA LEU A 123 -27.93 -1.24 -22.03
C LEU A 123 -26.80 -1.11 -23.07
N ARG A 124 -26.93 -1.81 -24.21
CA ARG A 124 -25.96 -1.75 -25.31
C ARG A 124 -25.88 -0.38 -25.94
N GLU A 125 -27.03 0.28 -26.11
CA GLU A 125 -27.14 1.62 -26.70
C GLU A 125 -26.70 2.76 -25.76
N LEU A 126 -26.46 2.50 -24.46
CA LEU A 126 -26.07 3.55 -23.52
C LEU A 126 -24.70 4.18 -23.88
N PRO A 127 -24.61 5.51 -23.90
CA PRO A 127 -23.32 6.23 -23.95
C PRO A 127 -22.48 5.96 -22.71
N ALA A 128 -21.15 6.06 -22.86
CA ALA A 128 -20.17 5.91 -21.78
C ALA A 128 -20.51 6.70 -20.51
N GLU A 129 -20.87 7.98 -20.67
CA GLU A 129 -21.18 8.84 -19.52
C GLU A 129 -22.41 8.36 -18.73
N THR A 130 -23.44 7.88 -19.44
CA THR A 130 -24.64 7.32 -18.81
C THR A 130 -24.33 5.96 -18.15
N THR A 131 -23.48 5.14 -18.77
CA THR A 131 -23.01 3.88 -18.18
C THR A 131 -22.29 4.13 -16.86
N LYS A 132 -21.42 5.15 -16.79
CA LYS A 132 -20.74 5.56 -15.55
C LYS A 132 -21.73 5.94 -14.44
N HIS A 133 -22.74 6.75 -14.75
CA HIS A 133 -23.76 7.12 -13.77
C HIS A 133 -24.60 5.93 -13.30
N LEU A 134 -24.93 5.00 -14.21
CA LEU A 134 -25.66 3.78 -13.86
C LEU A 134 -24.84 2.93 -12.88
N VAL A 135 -23.54 2.77 -13.12
CA VAL A 135 -22.64 1.99 -12.25
C VAL A 135 -22.59 2.57 -10.86
N LEU A 136 -22.39 3.88 -10.73
CA LEU A 136 -22.33 4.53 -9.42
C LEU A 136 -23.61 4.26 -8.62
N LYS A 137 -24.78 4.41 -9.25
CA LYS A 137 -26.07 4.08 -8.61
C LYS A 137 -26.19 2.61 -8.23
N LEU A 138 -25.70 1.69 -9.07
CA LEU A 138 -25.73 0.25 -8.76
C LEU A 138 -24.79 -0.10 -7.61
N VAL A 139 -23.64 0.55 -7.51
CA VAL A 139 -22.71 0.40 -6.39
C VAL A 139 -23.37 0.92 -5.11
N ASP A 140 -23.95 2.12 -5.13
CA ASP A 140 -24.66 2.70 -3.98
C ASP A 140 -25.79 1.77 -3.49
N LEU A 141 -26.66 1.33 -4.40
CA LEU A 141 -27.74 0.38 -4.09
C LEU A 141 -27.22 -0.97 -3.59
N GLY A 142 -26.10 -1.43 -4.13
CA GLY A 142 -25.44 -2.66 -3.72
C GLY A 142 -24.93 -2.57 -2.29
N LEU A 143 -24.29 -1.45 -1.93
CA LEU A 143 -23.80 -1.18 -0.58
C LEU A 143 -24.96 -1.01 0.41
N ASP A 144 -26.02 -0.29 0.04
CA ASP A 144 -27.20 -0.07 0.88
C ASP A 144 -27.94 -1.38 1.20
N LYS A 145 -27.99 -2.30 0.23
CA LYS A 145 -28.72 -3.57 0.35
C LYS A 145 -27.84 -4.75 0.76
N ALA A 146 -26.53 -4.56 0.91
CA ALA A 146 -25.61 -5.61 1.32
C ALA A 146 -25.52 -5.65 2.85
N PRO A 147 -26.13 -6.64 3.53
CA PRO A 147 -26.21 -6.67 4.99
C PRO A 147 -24.85 -6.77 5.68
N THR A 148 -23.83 -7.30 4.99
CA THR A 148 -22.47 -7.47 5.51
C THR A 148 -21.47 -6.47 4.94
N ALA A 149 -21.90 -5.47 4.16
CA ALA A 149 -20.97 -4.55 3.48
C ALA A 149 -20.02 -3.86 4.46
N ILE A 150 -20.54 -3.29 5.54
CA ILE A 150 -19.75 -2.59 6.56
C ILE A 150 -18.80 -3.55 7.29
N GLU A 151 -19.23 -4.77 7.58
CA GLU A 151 -18.40 -5.78 8.24
C GLU A 151 -17.24 -6.25 7.34
N THR A 152 -17.52 -6.49 6.06
CA THR A 152 -16.51 -6.84 5.07
C THR A 152 -15.50 -5.72 4.89
N ILE A 153 -15.97 -4.46 4.79
CA ILE A 153 -15.09 -3.28 4.72
C ILE A 153 -14.22 -3.20 5.97
N GLY A 154 -14.81 -3.34 7.17
CA GLY A 154 -14.09 -3.31 8.43
C GLY A 154 -13.05 -4.43 8.56
N THR A 155 -13.33 -5.61 8.04
CA THR A 155 -12.37 -6.73 8.00
C THR A 155 -11.21 -6.43 7.06
N PHE A 156 -11.49 -5.87 5.89
CA PHE A 156 -10.45 -5.52 4.92
C PHE A 156 -9.54 -4.41 5.45
N LEU A 157 -10.13 -3.37 6.05
CA LEU A 157 -9.38 -2.24 6.63
C LEU A 157 -8.52 -2.63 7.84
N LYS A 158 -8.90 -3.65 8.62
CA LYS A 158 -8.09 -4.16 9.74
C LYS A 158 -6.86 -4.97 9.29
N ASN A 159 -6.86 -5.47 8.06
CA ASN A 159 -5.81 -6.29 7.50
C ASN A 159 -4.86 -5.51 6.56
N LEU A 160 -5.13 -4.20 6.40
CA LEU A 160 -4.23 -3.23 5.78
C LEU A 160 -3.27 -2.67 6.85
#